data_AF-A0A3D0P466-F1
#
_entry.id   AF-A0A3D0P466-F1
#
_cell.length_a   1.000
_cell.length_b   1.000
_cell.length_c   1.000
_cell.angle_alpha   90.00
_cell.angle_beta   90.00
_cell.angle_gamma   90.00
#
_symmetry.space_group_name_H-M   'P 1'
#
loop_
_entity.id
_entity.type
_entity.pdbx_description
1 polymer ?
#
loop_
_entity_poly.entity_id
_entity_poly.type
_entity_poly.pdbx_seq_one_letter_code
_entity_poly.pdbx_strand_id
1 'polypeptide(L)'
;SAAFEAKKAGLDYVVIEKGLIGNTIYNYPVGLTVFSTVNELEFNDGDLKPAREKPTREELLSYYVRFVLENELDVRTEETVLEVRREENHPADEASAPLLRKEG
;
A
#
# COMPACT_ATOMS: atom_id res chain seq x y z
N SER A 1 -0.31 3.43 0.71
CA SER A 1 -0.01 4.30 1.87
C SER A 1 1.30 3.92 2.57
N ALA A 2 1.46 2.74 3.19
CA ALA A 2 2.66 2.40 3.99
C ALA A 2 4.01 2.56 3.26
N ALA A 3 4.15 1.98 2.07
CA ALA A 3 5.40 2.06 1.28
C ALA A 3 5.78 3.51 0.92
N PHE A 4 4.79 4.33 0.56
CA PHE A 4 5.02 5.74 0.25
C PHE A 4 5.46 6.54 1.47
N GLU A 5 4.87 6.28 2.63
CA GLU A 5 5.30 6.92 3.88
C GLU A 5 6.68 6.44 4.34
N ALA A 6 7.01 5.15 4.17
CA ALA A 6 8.35 4.64 4.42
C ALA A 6 9.40 5.34 3.54
N LYS A 7 9.09 5.51 2.24
CA LYS A 7 9.92 6.29 1.31
C LYS A 7 10.10 7.74 1.77
N LYS A 8 9.02 8.43 2.14
CA LYS A 8 9.07 9.81 2.64
C LYS A 8 9.88 9.95 3.92
N ALA A 9 9.88 8.91 4.76
CA ALA A 9 10.69 8.85 5.97
C ALA A 9 12.16 8.48 5.71
N GLY A 10 12.55 8.16 4.46
CA GLY A 10 13.90 7.76 4.10
C GLY A 10 14.29 6.36 4.59
N LEU A 11 13.30 5.50 4.85
CA LEU A 11 13.54 4.11 5.23
C LEU A 11 13.89 3.27 4.00
N ASP A 12 14.78 2.31 4.17
CA ASP A 12 14.97 1.24 3.21
C ASP A 12 13.82 0.23 3.33
N TYR A 13 13.18 -0.12 2.22
CA TYR A 13 12.01 -0.99 2.22
C TYR A 13 11.85 -1.71 0.88
N VAL A 14 11.11 -2.82 0.93
CA VAL A 14 10.58 -3.51 -0.25
C VAL A 14 9.16 -3.99 0.07
N VAL A 15 8.24 -3.83 -0.88
CA VAL A 15 6.92 -4.46 -0.81
C VAL A 15 6.96 -5.76 -1.60
N ILE A 16 6.51 -6.86 -0.98
CA ILE A 16 6.38 -8.16 -1.64
C ILE A 16 4.90 -8.47 -1.81
N GLU A 17 4.45 -8.72 -3.03
CA GLU A 17 3.06 -9.04 -3.38
C GLU A 17 2.99 -10.33 -4.20
N LYS A 18 2.10 -11.24 -3.78
CA LYS A 18 1.94 -12.57 -4.42
C LYS A 18 1.37 -12.50 -5.84
N GLY A 19 0.63 -11.46 -6.17
CA GLY A 19 0.05 -11.23 -7.50
C GLY A 19 0.48 -9.88 -8.06
N LEU A 20 -0.48 -9.11 -8.56
CA LEU A 20 -0.24 -7.79 -9.15
C LEU A 20 -0.44 -6.64 -8.15
N ILE A 21 0.02 -5.44 -8.48
CA ILE A 21 -0.37 -4.23 -7.73
C ILE A 21 -1.90 -4.12 -7.71
N GLY A 22 -2.49 -4.01 -6.52
CA GLY A 22 -3.94 -4.01 -6.36
C GLY A 22 -4.60 -5.36 -6.65
N ASN A 23 -3.90 -6.49 -6.45
CA ASN A 23 -4.34 -7.86 -6.77
C ASN A 23 -5.79 -8.18 -6.33
N THR A 24 -6.20 -7.71 -5.14
CA THR A 24 -7.59 -7.88 -4.67
C THR A 24 -8.60 -7.22 -5.62
N ILE A 25 -8.34 -5.98 -6.02
CA ILE A 25 -9.17 -5.25 -6.99
C ILE A 25 -9.09 -5.91 -8.37
N TYR A 26 -7.91 -6.40 -8.76
CA TYR A 26 -7.73 -7.13 -10.01
C TYR A 26 -8.65 -8.34 -10.11
N ASN A 27 -8.94 -9.05 -9.01
CA ASN A 27 -9.81 -10.20 -9.00
C ASN A 27 -11.31 -9.88 -8.88
N TYR A 28 -11.71 -8.60 -8.82
CA TYR A 28 -13.12 -8.24 -8.93
C TYR A 28 -13.66 -8.49 -10.35
N PRO A 29 -14.97 -8.72 -10.50
CA PRO A 29 -15.60 -8.82 -11.82
C PRO A 29 -15.26 -7.62 -12.71
N VAL A 30 -14.99 -7.90 -13.99
CA VAL A 30 -14.67 -6.88 -14.99
C VAL A 30 -15.83 -5.87 -15.09
N GLY A 31 -15.49 -4.58 -15.09
CA GLY A 31 -16.47 -3.49 -15.18
C GLY A 31 -17.27 -3.24 -13.90
N LEU A 32 -16.96 -3.92 -12.79
CA LEU A 32 -17.56 -3.63 -11.49
C LEU A 32 -17.29 -2.16 -11.10
N THR A 33 -18.33 -1.43 -10.72
CA THR A 33 -18.20 -0.16 -10.00
C THR A 33 -18.04 -0.46 -8.51
N VAL A 34 -16.96 0.05 -7.90
CA VAL A 34 -16.70 -0.21 -6.48
C VAL A 34 -17.67 0.59 -5.60
N PHE A 35 -17.92 0.11 -4.37
CA PHE A 35 -18.88 0.77 -3.48
C PHE A 35 -18.32 2.05 -2.85
N SER A 36 -17.01 2.09 -2.58
CA SER A 36 -16.31 3.21 -1.95
C SER A 36 -16.32 4.46 -2.83
N THR A 37 -16.31 5.60 -2.16
CA THR A 37 -16.15 6.94 -2.74
C THR A 37 -14.69 7.20 -3.12
N VAL A 38 -14.45 8.22 -3.94
CA VAL A 38 -13.09 8.63 -4.36
C VAL A 38 -12.19 8.94 -3.16
N ASN A 39 -12.70 9.72 -2.20
CA ASN A 39 -11.95 10.14 -1.01
C ASN A 39 -11.56 8.96 -0.09
N GLU A 40 -12.28 7.83 -0.16
CA GLU A 40 -11.94 6.62 0.59
C GLU A 40 -10.86 5.77 -0.10
N LEU A 41 -10.60 6.02 -1.39
CA LEU A 41 -9.74 5.20 -2.25
C LEU A 41 -8.44 5.88 -2.64
N GLU A 42 -8.43 7.22 -2.70
CA GLU A 42 -7.25 7.97 -3.12
C GLU A 42 -6.21 8.09 -2.00
N PHE A 43 -4.95 8.14 -2.39
CA PHE A 43 -3.82 8.39 -1.49
C PHE A 43 -3.60 9.88 -1.25
N ASN A 44 -3.89 10.73 -2.25
CA ASN A 44 -3.91 12.18 -2.10
C ASN A 44 -5.21 12.73 -2.71
N ASP A 45 -5.74 13.76 -2.07
CA ASP A 45 -6.98 14.44 -2.48
C ASP A 45 -6.89 14.93 -3.94
N GLY A 46 -7.81 14.44 -4.77
CA GLY A 46 -7.95 14.84 -6.17
C GLY A 46 -7.08 14.06 -7.17
N ASP A 47 -6.34 13.03 -6.76
CA ASP A 47 -5.53 12.22 -7.68
C ASP A 47 -6.38 11.25 -8.50
N LEU A 48 -7.42 10.67 -7.89
CA LEU A 48 -8.31 9.71 -8.52
C LEU A 48 -9.47 10.45 -9.20
N LYS A 49 -9.48 10.45 -10.53
CA LYS A 49 -10.45 11.18 -11.37
C LYS A 49 -11.28 10.21 -12.22
N PRO A 50 -12.24 9.49 -11.64
CA PRO A 50 -13.09 8.58 -12.39
C PRO A 50 -14.04 9.33 -13.32
N ALA A 51 -14.50 8.66 -14.38
CA ALA A 51 -15.47 9.23 -15.32
C ALA A 51 -16.88 9.37 -14.72
N ARG A 52 -17.14 8.72 -13.59
CA ARG A 52 -18.42 8.72 -12.86
C ARG A 52 -18.17 8.97 -11.37
N GLU A 53 -19.24 9.16 -10.60
CA GLU A 53 -19.16 9.38 -9.15
C GLU A 53 -18.34 8.32 -8.41
N LYS A 54 -18.48 7.05 -8.82
CA LYS A 54 -17.73 5.92 -8.26
C LYS A 54 -16.84 5.29 -9.33
N PRO A 55 -15.58 4.96 -8.98
CA PRO A 55 -14.65 4.41 -9.95
C PRO A 55 -15.02 2.99 -10.35
N THR A 56 -14.66 2.59 -11.56
CA THR A 56 -14.64 1.18 -11.94
C THR A 56 -13.39 0.50 -11.40
N ARG A 57 -13.42 -0.84 -11.37
CA ARG A 57 -12.24 -1.70 -11.13
C ARG A 57 -11.02 -1.23 -11.93
N GLU A 58 -11.21 -0.98 -13.23
CA GLU A 58 -10.12 -0.62 -14.16
C GLU A 58 -9.55 0.76 -13.87
N GLU A 59 -10.40 1.74 -13.53
CA GLU A 59 -9.97 3.08 -13.13
C GLU A 59 -9.15 3.02 -11.84
N LEU A 60 -9.62 2.24 -10.85
CA LEU A 60 -8.93 2.09 -9.57
C LEU A 60 -7.58 1.36 -9.72
N LEU A 61 -7.50 0.31 -10.54
CA LEU A 61 -6.25 -0.37 -10.85
C LEU A 61 -5.25 0.56 -11.55
N SER A 62 -5.72 1.30 -12.56
CA SER A 62 -4.88 2.25 -13.28
C SER A 62 -4.31 3.31 -12.34
N TYR A 63 -5.13 3.79 -11.40
CA TYR A 63 -4.70 4.73 -10.37
C TYR A 63 -3.60 4.16 -9.47
N TYR A 64 -3.79 2.97 -8.89
CA TYR A 64 -2.79 2.36 -8.00
C TYR A 64 -1.48 2.02 -8.71
N VAL A 65 -1.53 1.51 -9.94
CA VAL A 65 -0.32 1.23 -10.74
C VAL A 65 0.41 2.52 -11.05
N ARG A 66 -0.30 3.57 -11.49
CA ARG A 66 0.30 4.87 -11.79
C ARG A 66 0.95 5.47 -10.53
N PHE A 67 0.28 5.40 -9.39
CA PHE A 67 0.83 5.89 -8.12
C PHE A 67 2.14 5.20 -7.74
N VAL A 68 2.23 3.87 -7.91
CA VAL A 68 3.47 3.12 -7.65
C VAL A 68 4.61 3.56 -8.58
N LEU A 69 4.31 3.72 -9.88
CA LEU A 69 5.30 4.11 -10.88
C LEU A 69 5.78 5.55 -10.72
N GLU A 70 4.87 6.50 -10.57
CA GLU A 70 5.19 7.94 -10.42
C GLU A 70 5.98 8.22 -9.14
N ASN A 71 5.73 7.44 -8.09
CA ASN A 71 6.46 7.57 -6.83
C ASN A 71 7.64 6.61 -6.72
N GLU A 72 7.99 5.87 -7.79
CA GLU A 72 9.09 4.91 -7.84
C GLU A 72 9.16 4.03 -6.58
N LEU A 73 8.05 3.39 -6.21
CA LEU A 73 7.99 2.55 -5.02
C LEU A 73 8.57 1.16 -5.34
N ASP A 74 9.43 0.62 -4.47
CA ASP A 74 9.94 -0.76 -4.62
C ASP A 74 8.83 -1.77 -4.28
N VAL A 75 8.22 -2.34 -5.32
CA VAL A 75 7.18 -3.35 -5.24
C VAL A 75 7.55 -4.53 -6.13
N ARG A 76 7.74 -5.70 -5.52
CA ARG A 76 7.98 -6.96 -6.21
C ARG A 76 6.69 -7.75 -6.28
N THR A 77 6.14 -7.83 -7.48
CA THR A 77 4.93 -8.59 -7.80
C THR A 77 5.27 -10.03 -8.15
N GLU A 78 4.25 -10.91 -8.10
CA GLU A 78 4.39 -12.34 -8.36
C GLU A 78 5.38 -13.05 -7.43
N GLU A 79 5.65 -12.47 -6.26
CA GLU A 79 6.51 -13.03 -5.22
C GLU A 79 5.67 -13.42 -3.99
N THR A 80 5.61 -14.71 -3.67
CA THR A 80 4.85 -15.20 -2.52
C THR A 80 5.75 -15.34 -1.30
N VAL A 81 5.46 -14.59 -0.24
CA VAL A 81 6.06 -14.83 1.09
C VAL A 81 5.46 -16.12 1.65
N LEU A 82 6.31 -17.12 1.87
CA LEU A 82 5.88 -18.43 2.38
C LEU A 82 5.86 -18.49 3.91
N GLU A 83 6.80 -17.81 4.56
CA GLU A 83 6.97 -17.88 5.99
C GLU A 83 7.72 -16.65 6.53
N VAL A 84 7.42 -16.24 7.76
CA VAL A 84 8.17 -15.26 8.53
C VAL A 84 8.64 -15.93 9.82
N ARG A 85 9.95 -16.02 10.02
CA ARG A 85 10.56 -16.55 11.24
C ARG A 85 11.30 -15.44 11.96
N ARG A 86 11.15 -15.38 13.28
CA ARG A 86 12.00 -14.54 14.12
C ARG A 86 13.35 -15.25 14.27
N GLU A 87 14.42 -14.58 13.89
CA GLU A 87 15.77 -15.05 14.24
C GLU A 87 16.14 -14.55 15.65
N GLU A 88 16.66 -15.44 16.49
CA GLU A 88 17.02 -15.14 17.88
C GLU A 88 18.21 -14.17 18.01
N ASN A 89 18.98 -13.97 16.93
CA ASN A 89 20.18 -13.14 16.91
C ASN A 89 19.96 -11.72 16.39
N HIS A 90 18.73 -11.31 16.09
CA HIS A 90 18.46 -9.91 15.77
C HIS A 90 18.42 -9.12 17.08
N PRO A 91 19.37 -8.19 17.34
CA PRO A 91 19.28 -7.35 18.52
C PRO A 91 17.92 -6.66 18.48
N ALA A 92 17.13 -6.84 19.54
CA ALA A 92 15.84 -6.19 19.64
C ALA A 92 16.07 -4.69 19.46
N ASP A 93 15.43 -4.10 18.44
CA ASP A 93 15.46 -2.66 18.19
C ASP A 93 15.30 -1.90 19.51
N GLU A 94 16.31 -1.08 19.86
CA GLU A 94 16.27 -0.16 21.00
C GLU A 94 15.10 0.84 20.90
N ALA A 95 14.37 0.86 19.78
CA ALA A 95 13.12 1.61 19.61
C ALA A 95 11.92 1.05 20.40
N SER A 96 12.08 -0.09 21.09
CA SER A 96 11.05 -0.62 22.01
C SER A 96 11.20 -0.11 23.46
N ALA A 97 11.81 1.05 23.67
CA ALA A 97 11.70 1.74 24.95
C ALA A 97 10.22 2.10 25.18
N PRO A 98 9.60 1.70 26.31
CA PRO A 98 8.23 2.09 26.59
C PRO A 98 8.17 3.62 26.64
N LEU A 99 7.30 4.20 25.80
CA LEU A 99 6.92 5.61 25.89
C LEU A 99 6.54 5.88 27.34
N LEU A 100 7.45 6.50 28.10
CA LEU A 100 7.12 7.04 29.42
C LEU A 100 5.96 8.01 29.20
N ARG A 101 4.77 7.61 29.63
CA ARG A 101 3.69 8.56 29.92
C ARG A 101 4.25 9.53 30.97
N LYS A 102 4.60 10.73 30.54
CA LYS A 102 4.59 11.88 31.42
C LYS A 102 3.13 12.31 31.56
N GLU A 103 2.49 11.88 32.63
CA GLU A 103 1.33 12.56 33.19
C GLU A 103 1.62 12.87 34.65
N GLY A 104 1.39 14.14 35.04
CA GLY A 104 1.31 14.60 36.43
C GLY A 104 2.60 15.08 37.05
#